data_AF-A0A1X0QP01-F1
#
_entry.id   AF-A0A1X0QP01-F1
#
_cell.length_a   1.000
_cell.length_b   1.000
_cell.length_c   1.000
_cell.angle_alpha   90.00
_cell.angle_beta   90.00
_cell.angle_gamma   90.00
#
_symmetry.space_group_name_H-M   'P 1'
#
loop_
_entity.id
_entity.type
_entity.pdbx_description
1 polymer ?
#
loop_
_entity_poly.entity_id
_entity_poly.type
_entity_poly.pdbx_seq_one_letter_code
_entity_poly.pdbx_strand_id
1 'polypeptide(L)'
;MGGLIFALPEANWNNSEEDTESYWSACAARLEAVVKQIEEHNPTARFPILICYFPVGEDAAATLQRIPLALGLERYHAITDYRFLIMKPDTIAKRIVEEVNWVARSSQINQPV
;
A
#
# COMPACT_ATOMS: atom_id res chain seq x y z
N MET A 1 -14.04 11.71 2.97
CA MET A 1 -13.20 10.67 2.33
C MET A 1 -11.98 10.45 3.21
N GLY A 2 -11.47 9.23 3.26
CA GLY A 2 -10.26 8.85 3.99
C GLY A 2 -9.35 8.03 3.07
N GLY A 3 -8.07 7.89 3.40
CA GLY A 3 -7.16 7.02 2.66
C GLY A 3 -6.85 5.72 3.39
N LEU A 4 -6.30 4.77 2.65
CA LEU A 4 -5.96 3.45 3.17
C LEU A 4 -4.45 3.40 3.50
N ILE A 5 -4.09 2.92 4.69
CA ILE A 5 -2.70 2.60 5.03
C ILE A 5 -2.54 1.09 5.00
N PHE A 6 -1.65 0.60 4.15
CA PHE A 6 -1.41 -0.82 3.95
C PHE A 6 0.02 -1.18 4.31
N ALA A 7 0.21 -1.91 5.41
CA ALA A 7 1.52 -2.34 5.87
C ALA A 7 1.96 -3.62 5.15
N LEU A 8 3.14 -3.59 4.53
CA LEU A 8 3.75 -4.66 3.76
C LEU A 8 5.11 -5.03 4.39
N PRO A 9 5.14 -6.01 5.31
CA PRO A 9 6.40 -6.48 5.89
C PRO A 9 7.15 -7.27 4.83
N GLU A 10 8.42 -6.99 4.53
CA GLU A 10 9.12 -7.68 3.44
C GLU A 10 9.16 -9.20 3.64
N ALA A 11 9.03 -9.96 2.55
CA ALA A 11 9.30 -11.39 2.55
C ALA A 11 10.73 -11.63 3.03
N ASN A 12 10.95 -12.61 3.90
CA ASN A 12 12.30 -12.93 4.37
C ASN A 12 13.19 -13.21 3.15
N TRP A 13 14.33 -12.52 3.04
CA TRP A 13 15.23 -12.60 1.87
C TRP A 13 15.80 -14.00 1.64
N ASN A 14 15.69 -14.88 2.63
CA ASN A 14 16.11 -16.27 2.58
C ASN A 14 14.99 -17.24 2.15
N ASN A 15 13.84 -16.72 1.72
CA ASN A 15 12.71 -17.51 1.24
C ASN A 15 12.99 -18.10 -0.14
N SER A 16 12.41 -19.27 -0.40
CA SER A 16 12.40 -19.81 -1.76
C SER A 16 11.59 -18.91 -2.70
N GLU A 17 11.74 -19.09 -4.02
CA GLU A 17 10.90 -18.38 -5.00
C GLU A 17 9.41 -18.68 -4.78
N GLU A 18 9.07 -19.93 -4.45
CA GLU A 18 7.70 -20.37 -4.17
C GLU A 18 7.13 -19.68 -2.91
N ASP A 19 7.93 -19.55 -1.85
CA ASP A 19 7.55 -18.81 -0.63
C ASP A 19 7.35 -17.32 -0.92
N THR A 20 8.17 -16.76 -1.82
CA THR A 20 8.09 -15.36 -2.23
C THR A 20 6.81 -15.10 -3.04
N GLU A 21 6.48 -15.97 -3.99
CA GLU A 21 5.23 -15.88 -4.75
C GLU A 21 4.01 -16.06 -3.86
N SER A 22 4.05 -17.04 -2.95
CA SER A 22 2.99 -17.27 -1.96
C SER A 22 2.76 -16.05 -1.07
N TYR A 23 3.83 -15.41 -0.62
CA TYR A 23 3.77 -14.16 0.14
C TYR A 23 3.09 -13.04 -0.65
N TRP A 24 3.47 -12.81 -1.91
CA TRP A 24 2.89 -11.75 -2.73
C TRP A 24 1.41 -12.01 -3.03
N SER A 25 1.07 -13.27 -3.32
CA SER A 25 -0.32 -13.71 -3.51
C SER A 25 -1.18 -13.45 -2.27
N ALA A 26 -0.67 -13.80 -1.08
CA ALA A 26 -1.36 -13.54 0.18
C ALA A 26 -1.55 -12.04 0.45
N CYS A 27 -0.55 -11.21 0.13
CA CYS A 27 -0.65 -9.76 0.27
C CYS A 27 -1.69 -9.15 -0.70
N ALA A 28 -1.69 -9.60 -1.95
CA ALA A 28 -2.66 -9.17 -2.96
C ALA A 28 -4.09 -9.55 -2.54
N ALA A 29 -4.31 -10.80 -2.11
CA ALA A 29 -5.61 -11.28 -1.64
C ALA A 29 -6.12 -10.47 -0.42
N ARG A 30 -5.21 -10.09 0.49
CA ARG A 30 -5.56 -9.25 1.64
C ARG A 30 -5.99 -7.85 1.21
N LEU A 31 -5.28 -7.24 0.26
CA LEU A 31 -5.66 -5.93 -0.27
C LEU A 31 -7.01 -6.01 -1.00
N GLU A 32 -7.19 -7.03 -1.83
CA GLU A 32 -8.44 -7.27 -2.56
C GLU A 32 -9.64 -7.39 -1.61
N ALA A 33 -9.52 -8.16 -0.53
CA ALA A 33 -10.57 -8.32 0.45
C ALA A 33 -10.96 -6.97 1.09
N VAL A 34 -9.99 -6.12 1.42
CA VAL A 34 -10.23 -4.80 2.00
C VAL A 34 -10.89 -3.86 0.99
N VAL A 35 -10.39 -3.81 -0.24
CA VAL A 35 -10.97 -2.96 -1.30
C VAL A 35 -12.41 -3.39 -1.57
N LYS A 36 -12.66 -4.68 -1.71
CA LYS A 36 -14.00 -5.23 -1.93
C LYS A 36 -14.95 -4.88 -0.80
N GLN A 37 -14.52 -5.01 0.45
CA GLN A 37 -15.34 -4.60 1.60
C GLN A 37 -15.69 -3.11 1.56
N ILE A 38 -14.74 -2.24 1.20
CA ILE A 38 -15.00 -0.80 1.08
C ILE A 38 -16.00 -0.53 -0.05
N GLU A 39 -15.84 -1.17 -1.21
CA GLU A 39 -16.74 -1.01 -2.35
C GLU A 39 -18.15 -1.54 -2.05
N GLU A 40 -18.29 -2.65 -1.32
CA GLU A 40 -19.59 -3.19 -0.89
C GLU A 40 -20.35 -2.22 0.02
N HIS A 41 -19.64 -1.55 0.95
CA HIS A 41 -20.24 -0.58 1.87
C HIS A 41 -20.41 0.82 1.25
N ASN A 42 -19.53 1.19 0.31
CA ASN A 42 -19.54 2.47 -0.37
C ASN A 42 -19.03 2.33 -1.82
N PRO A 43 -19.92 2.01 -2.77
CA PRO A 43 -19.54 1.75 -4.17
C PRO A 43 -18.93 2.94 -4.90
N THR A 44 -19.14 4.17 -4.41
CA THR A 44 -18.58 5.40 -4.99
C THR A 44 -17.30 5.84 -4.29
N ALA A 45 -16.80 5.05 -3.32
CA ALA A 45 -15.56 5.34 -2.63
C ALA A 45 -14.39 5.43 -3.61
N ARG A 46 -13.60 6.48 -3.42
CA ARG A 46 -12.35 6.73 -4.12
C ARG A 46 -11.34 7.16 -3.07
N PHE A 47 -10.20 6.48 -3.00
CA PHE A 47 -9.22 6.73 -1.94
C PHE A 47 -7.77 6.52 -2.41
N PRO A 48 -6.83 7.33 -1.91
CA PRO A 48 -5.41 7.04 -2.06
C PRO A 48 -4.99 5.92 -1.11
N ILE A 49 -3.92 5.19 -1.47
CA ILE A 49 -3.31 4.18 -0.61
C ILE A 49 -1.85 4.53 -0.27
N LEU A 50 -1.49 4.43 1.00
CA LEU A 50 -0.11 4.53 1.47
C LEU A 50 0.39 3.12 1.79
N ILE A 51 1.43 2.69 1.09
CA ILE A 51 2.06 1.39 1.29
C ILE A 51 3.27 1.55 2.20
N CYS A 52 3.17 1.02 3.42
CA CYS A 52 4.26 1.03 4.39
C CYS A 52 5.13 -0.20 4.19
N TYR A 53 6.28 -0.05 3.56
CA TYR A 53 7.18 -1.14 3.19
C TYR A 53 8.41 -1.17 4.11
N PHE A 54 8.73 -2.33 4.67
CA PHE A 54 9.83 -2.52 5.64
C PHE A 54 10.99 -3.27 4.99
N PRO A 55 12.02 -2.59 4.46
CA PRO A 55 13.15 -3.25 3.82
C PRO A 55 14.03 -3.97 4.85
N VAL A 56 14.36 -5.22 4.56
CA VAL A 56 15.23 -6.15 5.29
C VAL A 56 16.35 -6.68 4.37
N GLY A 57 16.19 -6.60 3.04
CA GLY A 57 17.19 -7.01 2.03
C GLY A 57 17.98 -5.87 1.34
N GLU A 58 18.95 -6.23 0.49
CA GLU A 58 19.87 -5.29 -0.17
C GLU A 58 19.25 -4.51 -1.35
N ASP A 59 18.21 -5.04 -2.03
CA ASP A 59 17.61 -4.38 -3.21
C ASP A 59 16.17 -3.90 -2.98
N ALA A 60 16.04 -2.91 -2.09
CA ALA A 60 14.78 -2.23 -1.84
C ALA A 60 14.20 -1.54 -3.10
N ALA A 61 15.04 -1.15 -4.07
CA ALA A 61 14.59 -0.45 -5.27
C ALA A 61 13.84 -1.38 -6.22
N ALA A 62 14.38 -2.59 -6.45
CA ALA A 62 13.70 -3.62 -7.24
C ALA A 62 12.38 -4.03 -6.60
N THR A 63 12.34 -4.21 -5.27
CA THR A 63 11.10 -4.56 -4.57
C THR A 63 10.05 -3.45 -4.70
N LEU A 64 10.43 -2.17 -4.55
CA LEU A 64 9.50 -1.05 -4.71
C LEU A 64 8.87 -0.99 -6.11
N GLN A 65 9.62 -1.32 -7.16
CA GLN A 65 9.08 -1.40 -8.52
C GLN A 65 8.13 -2.59 -8.71
N ARG A 66 8.34 -3.69 -7.97
CA ARG A 66 7.51 -4.90 -8.04
C ARG A 66 6.16 -4.74 -7.31
N ILE A 67 6.10 -3.96 -6.23
CA ILE A 67 4.91 -3.88 -5.36
C ILE A 67 3.61 -3.52 -6.13
N PRO A 68 3.56 -2.50 -7.01
CA PRO A 68 2.31 -2.15 -7.70
C PRO A 68 1.76 -3.31 -8.54
N LEU A 69 2.66 -4.01 -9.23
CA LEU A 69 2.32 -5.16 -10.06
C LEU A 69 1.90 -6.36 -9.20
N ALA A 70 2.65 -6.66 -8.15
CA ALA A 70 2.38 -7.79 -7.26
C ALA A 70 1.05 -7.64 -6.50
N LEU A 71 0.70 -6.42 -6.09
CA LEU A 71 -0.58 -6.12 -5.44
C LEU A 71 -1.72 -5.87 -6.43
N GLY A 72 -1.43 -5.75 -7.74
CA GLY A 72 -2.42 -5.46 -8.75
C GLY A 72 -3.12 -4.11 -8.57
N LEU A 73 -2.41 -3.07 -8.12
CA LEU A 73 -3.01 -1.78 -7.75
C LEU A 73 -3.84 -1.14 -8.87
N GLU A 74 -3.42 -1.32 -10.12
CA GLU A 74 -4.09 -0.77 -11.31
C GLU A 74 -5.45 -1.43 -11.60
N ARG A 75 -5.76 -2.58 -10.97
CA ARG A 75 -7.03 -3.29 -11.16
C ARG A 75 -8.18 -2.68 -10.37
N TYR A 76 -7.88 -1.87 -9.36
CA TYR A 76 -8.88 -1.33 -8.44
C TYR A 76 -9.30 0.08 -8.86
N HIS A 77 -10.52 0.22 -9.38
CA HIS A 77 -11.08 1.52 -9.72
C HIS A 77 -11.27 2.45 -8.50
N ALA A 78 -11.39 1.88 -7.30
CA ALA A 78 -11.49 2.63 -6.04
C ALA A 78 -10.17 3.29 -5.61
N ILE A 79 -9.00 2.79 -6.06
CA ILE A 79 -7.69 3.36 -5.71
C ILE A 79 -7.35 4.48 -6.68
N THR A 80 -7.18 5.70 -6.17
CA THR A 80 -6.93 6.89 -7.02
C THR A 80 -5.46 7.23 -7.21
N ASP A 81 -4.63 6.92 -6.21
CA ASP A 81 -3.20 7.21 -6.19
C ASP A 81 -2.53 6.30 -5.15
N TYR A 82 -1.21 6.09 -5.26
CA TYR A 82 -0.45 5.34 -4.28
C TYR A 82 0.91 5.97 -3.95
N ARG A 83 1.34 5.82 -2.70
CA ARG A 83 2.69 6.21 -2.24
C ARG A 83 3.35 5.13 -1.42
N PHE A 84 4.68 5.19 -1.38
CA PHE A 84 5.48 4.29 -0.56
C PHE A 84 6.07 5.03 0.64
N LEU A 85 5.77 4.54 1.83
CA LEU A 85 6.51 4.86 3.03
C LEU A 85 7.51 3.75 3.32
N ILE A 86 8.79 4.03 3.08
CA ILE A 86 9.88 3.11 3.44
C ILE A 86 10.13 3.21 4.94
N MET A 87 9.82 2.13 5.64
CA MET A 87 9.84 1.99 7.08
C MET A 87 11.24 1.55 7.55
N LYS A 88 12.18 2.52 7.60
CA LYS A 88 13.48 2.33 8.27
C LYS A 88 13.37 2.72 9.75
N PRO A 89 13.85 1.89 10.70
CA PRO A 89 13.73 2.14 12.15
C PRO A 89 14.14 3.56 12.57
N ASP A 90 15.19 4.10 11.95
CA ASP A 90 15.78 5.39 12.33
C ASP A 90 14.99 6.61 11.81
N THR A 91 14.11 6.43 10.82
CA THR A 91 13.40 7.55 10.16
C THR A 91 11.88 7.47 10.29
N ILE A 92 11.36 6.37 10.82
CA ILE A 92 9.94 6.04 10.87
C ILE A 92 9.10 7.06 11.66
N ALA A 93 9.59 7.50 12.82
CA ALA A 93 8.85 8.43 13.68
C ALA A 93 8.66 9.82 13.04
N LYS A 94 9.61 10.26 12.21
CA LYS A 94 9.52 11.54 11.49
C LYS A 94 8.63 11.44 10.25
N ARG A 95 8.76 10.35 9.47
CA ARG A 95 8.04 10.19 8.20
C ARG A 95 6.58 9.78 8.36
N ILE A 96 6.21 9.05 9.42
CA ILE A 96 4.80 8.67 9.66
C ILE A 96 3.89 9.92 9.73
N VAL A 97 4.34 10.99 10.40
CA VAL A 97 3.54 12.21 10.53
C VAL A 97 3.33 12.89 9.18
N GLU A 98 4.36 12.94 8.34
CA GLU A 98 4.29 13.53 6.99
C GLU A 98 3.35 12.74 6.07
N GLU A 99 3.43 11.41 6.10
CA GLU A 99 2.60 10.56 5.25
C GLU A 99 1.15 10.47 5.72
N VAL A 100 0.90 10.46 7.04
CA VAL A 100 -0.46 10.59 7.59
C VAL A 100 -1.08 11.93 7.19
N ASN A 101 -0.29 13.01 7.23
CA ASN A 101 -0.74 14.31 6.75
C ASN A 101 -1.01 14.31 5.23
N TRP A 102 -0.21 13.61 4.44
CA TRP A 102 -0.48 13.44 3.01
C TRP A 102 -1.78 12.69 2.76
N VAL A 103 -1.99 11.55 3.41
CA VAL A 103 -3.23 10.76 3.30
C VAL A 103 -4.44 11.63 3.65
N ALA A 104 -4.37 12.38 4.75
CA ALA A 104 -5.45 13.26 5.20
C ALA A 104 -5.74 14.41 4.21
N ARG A 105 -4.72 14.99 3.55
CA ARG A 105 -4.88 16.09 2.58
C ARG A 105 -5.34 15.60 1.21
N SER A 106 -4.81 14.49 0.72
CA SER A 106 -5.22 13.88 -0.56
C SER A 106 -6.67 13.40 -0.53
N SER A 107 -7.19 13.13 0.67
CA SER A 107 -8.60 12.85 0.92
C SER A 107 -9.54 14.07 0.71
N GLN A 108 -9.02 15.29 0.51
CA GLN A 108 -9.82 16.52 0.37
C GLN A 108 -10.08 17.00 -1.07
N ILE A 109 -9.57 16.32 -2.11
CA ILE A 109 -9.52 16.91 -3.47
C ILE A 109 -10.87 16.87 -4.25
N ASN A 110 -11.93 16.25 -3.73
CA ASN A 110 -13.27 16.37 -4.31
C ASN A 110 -14.25 17.01 -3.31
N GLN A 111 -14.15 18.33 -3.13
CA GLN A 111 -15.30 19.10 -2.66
C GLN A 111 -16.28 19.29 -3.82
N PRO A 112 -17.59 19.03 -3.63
CA PRO A 112 -18.59 19.42 -4.63
C PRO A 112 -18.64 20.95 -4.69
N VAL A 113 -18.72 21.49 -5.91
CA VAL A 113 -19.19 22.87 -6.16
C VAL A 113 -20.70 22.89 -5.99
#